data_AF-A0A521KM25-F1
#
_entry.id   AF-A0A521KM25-F1
#
_cell.length_a   1.000
_cell.length_b   1.000
_cell.length_c   1.000
_cell.angle_alpha   90.00
_cell.angle_beta   90.00
_cell.angle_gamma   90.00
#
_symmetry.space_group_name_H-M   'P 1'
#
loop_
_entity.id
_entity.type
_entity.pdbx_description
1 polymer ?
#
loop_
_entity_poly.entity_id
_entity_poly.type
_entity_poly.pdbx_seq_one_letter_code
_entity_poly.pdbx_strand_id
1 'polypeptide(L)'
;MDVTTFLARFWGSLFMLLGLQALLVGLIRRTIEMTEERAVTVSTGYITFLLGLATVILHNVWVANWTVSVTLLGWTTPLKGFTKIGFPEHVHRQAQMFRSLDRVWGGVIFLLGAWLFWMSVQ
;
A
#
# COMPACT_ATOMS: atom_id res chain seq x y z
N MET A 1 -1.50 -7.37 -22.08
CA MET A 1 -1.12 -7.84 -20.73
C MET A 1 -2.36 -8.37 -20.07
N ASP A 2 -2.26 -9.48 -19.35
CA ASP A 2 -3.31 -9.89 -18.42
C ASP A 2 -3.46 -8.80 -17.34
N VAL A 3 -4.68 -8.53 -16.90
CA VAL A 3 -4.96 -7.55 -15.84
C VAL A 3 -4.17 -7.89 -14.57
N THR A 4 -3.98 -9.17 -14.29
CA THR A 4 -3.20 -9.66 -13.15
C THR A 4 -1.75 -9.18 -13.21
N THR A 5 -1.08 -9.34 -14.36
CA THR A 5 0.32 -8.95 -14.54
C THR A 5 0.47 -7.44 -14.61
N PHE A 6 -0.51 -6.73 -15.17
CA PHE A 6 -0.58 -5.27 -15.12
C PHE A 6 -0.64 -4.75 -13.67
N LEU A 7 -1.56 -5.27 -12.85
CA LEU A 7 -1.70 -4.85 -11.44
C LEU A 7 -0.47 -5.22 -10.62
N ALA A 8 0.15 -6.38 -10.87
CA ALA A 8 1.40 -6.77 -10.23
C ALA A 8 2.56 -5.82 -10.60
N ARG A 9 2.69 -5.40 -11.87
CA ARG A 9 3.66 -4.36 -12.29
C ARG A 9 3.37 -3.02 -11.61
N PHE A 10 2.11 -2.61 -11.58
CA PHE A 10 1.68 -1.35 -10.97
C PHE A 10 1.98 -1.31 -9.47
N TRP A 11 1.48 -2.27 -8.69
CA TRP A 11 1.71 -2.33 -7.25
C TRP A 11 3.18 -2.60 -6.92
N GLY A 12 3.84 -3.47 -7.69
CA GLY A 12 5.25 -3.79 -7.52
C GLY A 12 6.15 -2.57 -7.68
N SER A 13 6.02 -1.86 -8.80
CA SER A 13 6.77 -0.62 -9.06
C SER A 13 6.45 0.48 -8.06
N LEU A 14 5.18 0.68 -7.69
CA LEU A 14 4.76 1.65 -6.68
C LEU A 14 5.44 1.37 -5.33
N PHE A 15 5.39 0.12 -4.85
CA PHE A 15 6.01 -0.25 -3.57
C PHE A 15 7.53 -0.21 -3.60
N MET A 16 8.17 -0.55 -4.72
CA MET A 16 9.62 -0.36 -4.87
C MET A 16 10.00 1.12 -4.72
N LEU A 17 9.30 2.02 -5.41
CA LEU A 17 9.60 3.46 -5.35
C LEU A 17 9.33 4.03 -3.94
N LEU A 18 8.20 3.70 -3.33
CA LEU A 18 7.85 4.16 -1.98
C LEU A 18 8.78 3.58 -0.90
N GLY A 19 9.10 2.29 -1.00
CA GLY A 19 10.03 1.61 -0.08
C GLY A 19 11.45 2.19 -0.20
N LEU A 20 11.91 2.47 -1.42
CA LEU A 20 13.19 3.12 -1.64
C LEU A 20 13.21 4.54 -1.04
N GLN A 21 12.16 5.34 -1.25
CA GLN A 21 12.06 6.66 -0.61
C GLN A 21 11.98 6.54 0.92
N ALA A 22 11.32 5.51 1.46
CA ALA A 22 11.30 5.27 2.90
C ALA A 22 12.70 5.02 3.45
N LEU A 23 13.54 4.26 2.75
CA LEU A 23 14.92 3.95 3.15
C LEU A 23 15.87 5.14 2.97
N LEU A 24 15.77 5.86 1.86
CA LEU A 24 16.71 6.94 1.51
C LEU A 24 16.42 8.25 2.24
N VAL A 25 15.13 8.64 2.33
CA VAL A 25 14.74 9.96 2.83
C VAL A 25 13.83 9.90 4.07
N GLY A 26 13.51 8.70 4.57
CA GLY A 26 12.64 8.52 5.73
C GLY A 26 11.18 8.86 5.44
N LEU A 27 10.69 8.53 4.23
CA LEU A 27 9.32 8.84 3.79
C LEU A 27 8.26 8.39 4.81
N ILE A 28 8.37 7.17 5.34
CA ILE A 28 7.38 6.64 6.30
C ILE A 28 7.25 7.55 7.53
N ARG A 29 8.37 8.01 8.10
CA ARG A 29 8.35 8.93 9.23
C ARG A 29 7.64 10.24 8.89
N ARG A 30 7.91 10.81 7.72
CA ARG A 30 7.23 12.04 7.24
C ARG A 30 5.74 11.82 7.05
N THR A 31 5.35 10.69 6.45
CA THR A 31 3.93 10.36 6.26
C THR A 31 3.22 10.16 7.60
N ILE A 32 3.88 9.57 8.61
CA ILE A 32 3.35 9.45 9.97
C ILE A 32 3.12 10.85 10.58
N GLU A 33 4.06 11.78 10.45
CA GLU A 33 3.91 13.15 10.95
C GLU A 33 2.74 13.87 10.26
N MET A 34 2.58 13.70 8.94
CA MET A 34 1.46 14.26 8.19
C MET A 34 0.08 13.70 8.59
N THR A 35 0.01 12.57 9.30
CA THR A 35 -1.29 12.01 9.73
C THR A 35 -1.96 12.82 10.84
N GLU A 36 -1.22 13.72 11.49
CA GLU A 36 -1.77 14.69 12.45
C GLU A 36 -2.80 15.61 11.79
N GLU A 37 -2.56 15.95 10.52
CA GLU A 37 -3.48 16.75 9.71
C GLU A 37 -4.62 15.88 9.18
N ARG A 38 -5.81 16.05 9.78
CA ARG A 38 -7.01 15.27 9.45
C ARG A 38 -7.34 15.33 7.95
N ALA A 39 -7.20 16.51 7.33
CA ALA A 39 -7.47 16.70 5.91
C ALA A 39 -6.54 15.83 5.03
N VAL A 40 -5.27 15.69 5.40
CA VAL A 40 -4.30 14.84 4.69
C VAL A 40 -4.65 13.37 4.86
N THR A 41 -4.95 12.93 6.09
CA THR A 41 -5.33 11.54 6.37
C THR A 41 -6.57 11.13 5.60
N VAL A 42 -7.62 11.97 5.58
CA VAL A 42 -8.86 11.70 4.83
C VAL A 42 -8.62 11.71 3.33
N SER A 43 -7.87 12.70 2.81
CA SER A 43 -7.59 12.82 1.36
C SER A 43 -6.80 11.62 0.83
N THR A 44 -5.74 11.22 1.54
CA THR A 44 -4.99 10.01 1.19
C THR A 44 -5.83 8.75 1.42
N GLY A 45 -6.80 8.78 2.33
CA GLY A 45 -7.83 7.76 2.52
C GLY A 45 -8.66 7.51 1.28
N TYR A 46 -9.19 8.57 0.64
CA TYR A 46 -9.93 8.44 -0.62
C TYR A 46 -9.08 7.86 -1.75
N ILE A 47 -7.83 8.32 -1.90
CA ILE A 47 -6.91 7.77 -2.91
C ILE A 47 -6.66 6.28 -2.65
N THR A 48 -6.39 5.92 -1.39
CA THR A 48 -6.17 4.52 -0.98
C THR A 48 -7.43 3.69 -1.26
N PHE A 49 -8.61 4.20 -0.91
CA PHE A 49 -9.88 3.52 -1.12
C PHE A 49 -10.15 3.24 -2.59
N LEU A 50 -10.02 4.26 -3.44
CA LEU A 50 -10.29 4.14 -4.89
C LEU A 50 -9.29 3.22 -5.59
N LEU A 51 -7.99 3.33 -5.29
CA LEU A 51 -6.96 2.43 -5.86
C LEU A 51 -7.22 0.97 -5.48
N GLY A 52 -7.57 0.74 -4.22
CA GLY A 52 -7.91 -0.57 -3.71
C GLY A 52 -9.18 -1.14 -4.36
N LEU A 53 -10.24 -0.35 -4.41
CA LEU A 53 -11.52 -0.75 -5.01
C LEU A 53 -11.37 -1.07 -6.51
N ALA A 54 -10.63 -0.23 -7.25
CA ALA A 54 -10.31 -0.50 -8.65
C ALA A 54 -9.55 -1.83 -8.81
N THR A 55 -8.61 -2.12 -7.91
CA THR A 55 -7.87 -3.40 -7.91
C THR A 55 -8.81 -4.59 -7.67
N VAL A 56 -9.75 -4.51 -6.72
CA VAL A 56 -10.74 -5.59 -6.48
C VAL A 56 -11.65 -5.82 -7.69
N ILE A 57 -12.15 -4.74 -8.30
CA ILE A 57 -13.06 -4.83 -9.44
C ILE A 57 -12.35 -5.48 -10.64
N LEU A 58 -11.09 -5.10 -10.87
CA LEU A 58 -10.29 -5.62 -11.99
C LEU A 58 -9.71 -7.01 -11.71
N HIS A 59 -9.47 -7.37 -10.45
CA HIS A 59 -8.82 -8.61 -10.06
C HIS A 59 -9.33 -9.15 -8.72
N ASN A 60 -10.18 -10.18 -8.80
CA ASN A 60 -10.71 -10.89 -7.65
C ASN A 60 -10.61 -12.41 -7.85
N VAL A 61 -9.38 -12.91 -7.92
CA VAL A 61 -9.08 -14.31 -8.20
C VAL A 61 -8.52 -14.98 -6.94
N TRP A 62 -9.22 -15.97 -6.42
CA TRP A 62 -8.83 -16.73 -5.23
C TRP A 62 -8.24 -18.09 -5.63
N VAL A 63 -7.10 -18.05 -6.32
CA VAL A 63 -6.34 -19.25 -6.70
C VAL A 63 -5.08 -19.32 -5.86
N ALA A 64 -4.74 -20.50 -5.34
CA ALA A 64 -3.59 -20.72 -4.46
C ALA A 64 -2.23 -20.68 -5.21
N ASN A 65 -1.96 -19.56 -5.89
CA ASN A 65 -0.70 -19.22 -6.53
C ASN A 65 -0.36 -17.74 -6.22
N TRP A 66 0.71 -17.20 -6.82
CA TRP A 66 1.16 -15.84 -6.51
C TRP A 66 0.11 -14.75 -6.77
N THR A 67 -0.84 -14.99 -7.68
CA THR A 67 -1.88 -14.02 -8.05
C THR A 67 -2.85 -13.70 -6.91
N VAL A 68 -2.96 -14.58 -5.90
CA VAL A 68 -3.73 -14.33 -4.68
C VAL A 68 -3.20 -13.11 -3.93
N SER A 69 -1.91 -12.80 -4.06
CA SER A 69 -1.29 -11.64 -3.41
C SER A 69 -1.87 -10.33 -3.94
N VAL A 70 -2.17 -10.27 -5.25
CA VAL A 70 -2.84 -9.13 -5.87
C VAL A 70 -4.27 -9.02 -5.34
N THR A 71 -4.97 -10.14 -5.18
CA THR A 71 -6.33 -10.18 -4.58
C THR A 71 -6.31 -9.70 -3.13
N LEU A 72 -5.35 -10.15 -2.33
CA LEU A 72 -5.17 -9.71 -0.94
C LEU A 72 -4.83 -8.22 -0.84
N LEU A 73 -3.96 -7.71 -1.72
CA LEU A 73 -3.69 -6.27 -1.82
C LEU A 73 -4.94 -5.49 -2.23
N GLY A 74 -5.68 -6.04 -3.19
CA GLY A 74 -6.97 -5.53 -3.64
C GLY A 74 -7.92 -5.34 -2.47
N TRP A 75 -8.10 -6.33 -1.58
CA TRP A 75 -9.03 -6.22 -0.45
C TRP A 75 -8.50 -5.44 0.75
N THR A 76 -7.21 -5.54 1.07
CA THR A 76 -6.63 -4.85 2.24
C THR A 76 -6.51 -3.34 2.03
N THR A 77 -6.24 -2.89 0.80
CA THR A 77 -6.10 -1.47 0.45
C THR A 77 -7.37 -0.64 0.67
N PRO A 78 -8.56 -1.02 0.15
CA PRO A 78 -9.78 -0.26 0.33
C PRO A 78 -10.25 -0.28 1.78
N LEU A 79 -10.05 -1.38 2.51
CA LEU A 79 -10.31 -1.41 3.96
C LEU A 79 -9.46 -0.37 4.70
N LYS A 80 -8.16 -0.26 4.38
CA LYS A 80 -7.30 0.81 4.93
C LYS A 80 -7.80 2.20 4.53
N GLY A 81 -8.19 2.39 3.27
CA GLY A 81 -8.77 3.65 2.80
C GLY A 81 -10.04 4.04 3.54
N PHE A 82 -10.94 3.09 3.73
CA PHE A 82 -12.17 3.26 4.51
C PHE A 82 -11.88 3.68 5.96
N THR A 83 -10.93 3.02 6.62
CA THR A 83 -10.53 3.40 8.00
C THR A 83 -9.93 4.81 8.07
N LYS A 84 -9.16 5.23 7.07
CA LYS A 84 -8.59 6.59 7.00
C LYS A 84 -9.66 7.67 6.85
N ILE A 85 -10.72 7.38 6.09
CA ILE A 85 -11.82 8.33 5.86
C ILE A 85 -12.72 8.42 7.09
N GLY A 86 -13.14 7.28 7.65
CA GLY A 86 -14.10 7.23 8.75
C GLY A 86 -13.49 7.49 10.13
N PHE A 87 -12.22 7.13 10.34
CA PHE A 87 -11.57 7.13 11.65
C PHE A 87 -10.13 7.68 11.60
N PRO A 88 -9.91 8.90 11.08
CA PRO A 88 -8.56 9.45 10.88
C PRO A 88 -7.74 9.55 12.19
N GLU A 89 -8.38 9.84 13.32
CA GLU A 89 -7.71 9.93 14.62
C GLU A 89 -7.21 8.55 15.10
N HIS A 90 -7.94 7.49 14.79
CA HIS A 90 -7.51 6.12 15.08
C HIS A 90 -6.30 5.73 14.23
N VAL A 91 -6.31 6.10 12.95
CA VAL A 91 -5.18 5.86 12.04
C VAL A 91 -3.94 6.61 12.50
N HIS A 92 -4.07 7.86 12.94
CA HIS A 92 -2.93 8.62 13.47
C HIS A 92 -2.28 7.89 14.67
N ARG A 93 -3.08 7.41 15.63
CA ARG A 93 -2.58 6.64 16.78
C ARG A 93 -1.87 5.35 16.36
N GLN A 94 -2.46 4.59 15.43
CA GLN A 94 -1.82 3.38 14.91
C GLN A 94 -0.50 3.69 14.20
N ALA A 95 -0.46 4.78 13.41
CA ALA A 95 0.73 5.19 12.68
C ALA A 95 1.94 5.43 13.60
N GLN A 96 1.72 5.98 14.81
CA GLN A 96 2.78 6.20 15.79
C GLN A 96 3.45 4.90 16.27
N MET A 97 2.73 3.77 16.30
CA MET A 97 3.31 2.47 16.69
C MET A 97 4.39 2.00 15.71
N PHE A 98 4.34 2.46 14.47
CA PHE A 98 5.28 2.08 13.42
C PHE A 98 6.45 3.06 13.29
N ARG A 99 6.45 4.17 14.04
CA ARG A 99 7.45 5.25 13.91
C ARG A 99 8.87 4.80 14.21
N SER A 100 9.07 3.95 15.21
CA SER A 100 10.41 3.43 15.59
C SER A 100 10.95 2.36 14.63
N LEU A 101 10.08 1.78 13.80
CA LEU A 101 10.39 0.72 12.84
C LEU A 101 10.27 1.21 11.39
N ASP A 102 10.31 2.52 11.16
CA ASP A 102 10.09 3.15 9.86
C ASP A 102 11.00 2.56 8.76
N ARG A 103 12.31 2.40 9.03
CA ARG A 103 13.25 1.79 8.09
C ARG A 103 12.95 0.32 7.81
N VAL A 104 12.53 -0.43 8.83
CA VAL A 104 12.18 -1.86 8.69
C VAL A 104 10.96 -1.99 7.77
N TRP A 105 9.93 -1.18 8.00
CA TRP A 105 8.75 -1.14 7.14
C TRP A 105 9.08 -0.66 5.73
N GLY A 106 9.99 0.30 5.56
CA GLY A 106 10.50 0.71 4.26
C GLY A 106 11.13 -0.45 3.49
N GLY A 107 11.97 -1.24 4.17
CA GLY A 107 12.57 -2.45 3.61
C GLY A 107 11.53 -3.51 3.23
N VAL A 108 10.55 -3.79 4.11
CA VAL A 108 9.46 -4.74 3.83
C VAL A 108 8.65 -4.31 2.61
N ILE A 109 8.28 -3.03 2.52
CA ILE A 109 7.54 -2.48 1.37
C ILE A 109 8.36 -2.62 0.09
N PHE A 110 9.65 -2.28 0.13
CA PHE A 110 10.54 -2.42 -1.03
C PHE A 110 10.63 -3.87 -1.51
N LEU A 111 10.87 -4.82 -0.59
CA LEU A 111 10.99 -6.24 -0.91
C LEU A 111 9.68 -6.82 -1.46
N LEU A 112 8.54 -6.46 -0.87
CA LEU A 112 7.23 -6.86 -1.38
C LEU A 112 7.00 -6.32 -2.80
N GLY A 113 7.39 -5.06 -3.04
CA GLY A 113 7.31 -4.44 -4.36
C GLY A 113 8.19 -5.14 -5.39
N ALA A 114 9.44 -5.41 -5.05
CA ALA A 114 10.40 -6.11 -5.91
C ALA A 114 9.91 -7.52 -6.27
N TRP A 115 9.35 -8.24 -5.30
CA TRP A 115 8.79 -9.57 -5.52
C TRP A 115 7.59 -9.55 -6.47
N LEU A 116 6.63 -8.64 -6.27
CA LEU A 116 5.48 -8.50 -7.17
C LEU A 116 5.88 -8.08 -8.58
N PHE A 117 6.85 -7.16 -8.69
CA PHE A 117 7.38 -6.74 -9.97
C PHE A 117 8.06 -7.90 -10.70
N TRP A 118 8.88 -8.69 -10.01
CA TRP A 118 9.53 -9.87 -10.57
C TRP A 118 8.51 -10.90 -11.12
N MET A 119 7.48 -11.23 -10.33
CA MET A 119 6.41 -12.16 -10.75
C MET A 119 5.63 -11.69 -11.98
N SER A 120 5.63 -10.38 -12.24
CA SER A 120 4.91 -9.81 -13.37
C SER A 120 5.69 -9.80 -14.70
N VAL A 121 6.99 -10.13 -14.65
CA VAL A 121 7.89 -10.19 -15.81
C VAL A 121 8.07 -11.62 -16.31
N GLN A 122 7.84 -12.61 -15.46
CA GLN A 122 7.72 -14.02 -15.83
C GLN A 122 6.46 -14.28 -16.64
#